data_AF-A0A7G2CTJ9-F1
#
_entry.id   AF-A0A7G2CTJ9-F1
#
_cell.length_a   1.000
_cell.length_b   1.000
_cell.length_c   1.000
_cell.angle_alpha   90.00
_cell.angle_beta   90.00
_cell.angle_gamma   90.00
#
_symmetry.space_group_name_H-M   'P 1'
#
loop_
_entity.id
_entity.type
_entity.pdbx_description
1 polymer ?
#
loop_
_entity_poly.entity_id
_entity_poly.type
_entity_poly.pdbx_seq_one_letter_code
_entity_poly.pdbx_strand_id
1 'polypeptide(L)'
;MSTDDNSSAAKTPPGRSPPSSVDKKTPVEAVAPPPQTVPAGSGAFSDPLESIRETEEYRAAWDLELWKGIQADLFSKNLEKQKKKATADLHRLIQAKAKEHQAALAQRTVDLDHREEKVRLGEEQLVQRQQRLAEMEKDLRRTRQQLSDAQRRVEEEVRAQVRRANEDIAHKAKLLQERVLAAEEQTKKAEERQRQSHNEYLQLYESFNRFRTEQLSANQEITSGSRVFQDMQAQLQIMRSQHAEEQRLQLEKLEQKHQSQLREVLQRNKELEEQNRRLSLALARRREQLRQVGKDDSGEEGTRTTRSKERQSSSEDPAAPAALSPRVVEWMQELYRLRRERVSLVDGSAGAVSPSDGVIVRIDNRIREIEYHLSHSMKTDVNGVMCA
;
A
#
# COMPACT_ATOMS: atom_id res chain seq x y z
N MET A 1 7.63 12.63 -31.02
CA MET A 1 6.35 12.83 -31.74
C MET A 1 5.64 13.96 -31.00
N SER A 2 6.09 15.19 -31.22
CA SER A 2 5.53 16.15 -32.18
C SER A 2 4.25 16.78 -31.64
N THR A 3 4.42 17.95 -31.02
CA THR A 3 3.44 19.03 -31.05
C THR A 3 4.22 20.30 -31.33
N ASP A 4 4.12 20.76 -32.58
CA ASP A 4 4.60 22.05 -33.04
C ASP A 4 3.62 23.13 -32.56
N ASP A 5 4.08 24.01 -31.67
CA ASP A 5 3.44 25.29 -31.43
C ASP A 5 4.16 26.34 -32.29
N ASN A 6 3.51 26.75 -33.37
CA ASN A 6 3.97 27.84 -34.22
C ASN A 6 3.02 29.05 -34.10
N SER A 7 3.67 30.20 -34.03
CA SER A 7 3.15 31.53 -33.74
C SER A 7 2.09 32.03 -34.74
N SER A 8 1.26 32.98 -34.32
CA SER A 8 1.41 34.40 -34.69
C SER A 8 0.09 35.20 -34.62
N ALA A 9 0.25 36.51 -34.43
CA ALA A 9 -0.70 37.60 -34.62
C ALA A 9 -1.71 37.93 -33.49
N ALA A 10 -1.22 38.64 -32.47
CA ALA A 10 -2.04 39.60 -31.72
C ALA A 10 -1.65 41.03 -32.11
N LYS A 11 -2.65 41.77 -32.57
CA LYS A 11 -2.59 43.06 -33.24
C LYS A 11 -3.19 44.12 -32.31
N THR A 12 -2.41 45.10 -31.84
CA THR A 12 -2.93 46.41 -31.37
C THR A 12 -1.78 47.42 -31.18
N PRO A 13 -2.05 48.74 -31.27
CA PRO A 13 -1.13 49.74 -31.81
C PRO A 13 -0.42 50.57 -30.74
N PRO A 14 0.64 51.31 -31.09
CA PRO A 14 1.03 52.50 -30.34
C PRO A 14 0.53 53.77 -31.01
N GLY A 15 -0.10 54.60 -30.18
CA GLY A 15 -0.61 55.92 -30.52
C GLY A 15 0.49 56.96 -30.78
N ARG A 16 0.07 57.96 -31.55
CA ARG A 16 0.70 59.25 -31.81
C ARG A 16 1.29 59.91 -30.56
N SER A 17 2.46 60.53 -30.72
CA SER A 17 2.69 61.93 -30.34
C SER A 17 3.79 62.56 -31.20
N PRO A 18 3.76 63.89 -31.44
CA PRO A 18 4.43 64.55 -32.56
C PRO A 18 5.60 65.44 -32.05
N PRO A 19 6.15 66.42 -32.80
CA PRO A 19 7.57 66.45 -33.09
C PRO A 19 8.31 67.59 -32.37
N SER A 20 9.63 67.44 -32.19
CA SER A 20 10.52 68.54 -31.84
C SER A 20 11.87 68.28 -32.47
N SER A 21 12.17 68.98 -33.55
CA SER A 21 13.53 69.44 -33.85
C SER A 21 13.45 70.67 -34.74
N VAL A 22 13.94 71.74 -34.14
CA VAL A 22 14.17 73.07 -34.67
C VAL A 22 15.38 73.00 -35.58
N ASP A 23 15.30 73.56 -36.79
CA ASP A 23 16.48 74.14 -37.41
C ASP A 23 16.15 75.27 -38.40
N LYS A 24 16.74 76.42 -38.08
CA LYS A 24 17.29 77.48 -38.95
C LYS A 24 16.35 78.18 -39.94
N LYS A 25 15.85 79.35 -39.49
CA LYS A 25 15.61 80.52 -40.35
C LYS A 25 16.91 81.32 -40.52
N THR A 26 17.41 81.37 -41.75
CA THR A 26 18.27 82.44 -42.26
C THR A 26 17.42 83.32 -43.19
N PRO A 27 17.22 84.62 -42.91
CA PRO A 27 16.75 85.57 -43.91
C PRO A 27 17.96 86.19 -44.63
N VAL A 28 17.97 86.03 -45.95
CA VAL A 28 18.89 86.64 -46.89
C VAL A 28 18.45 88.09 -47.14
N GLU A 29 19.34 89.01 -46.77
CA GLU A 29 19.78 90.16 -47.56
C GLU A 29 18.74 91.17 -48.07
N ALA A 30 18.75 92.35 -47.43
CA ALA A 30 18.09 93.55 -47.88
C ALA A 30 18.78 94.10 -49.14
N VAL A 31 18.00 94.24 -50.21
CA VAL A 31 18.38 94.92 -51.44
C VAL A 31 18.50 96.42 -51.17
N ALA A 32 19.72 96.94 -51.29
CA ALA A 32 20.03 98.36 -51.32
C ALA A 32 19.58 99.00 -52.65
N PRO A 33 18.98 100.21 -52.65
CA PRO A 33 18.81 101.00 -53.87
C PRO A 33 20.11 101.74 -54.27
N PRO A 34 20.33 102.00 -55.57
CA PRO A 34 21.56 102.63 -56.10
C PRO A 34 21.66 104.14 -55.80
N PRO A 35 22.88 104.73 -55.85
CA PRO A 35 23.12 106.12 -55.48
C PRO A 35 22.71 107.07 -56.62
N GLN A 36 21.90 108.08 -56.31
CA GLN A 36 21.72 109.23 -57.19
C GLN A 36 22.59 110.40 -56.71
N THR A 37 23.55 110.72 -57.56
CA THR A 37 24.39 111.92 -57.60
C THR A 37 23.56 113.20 -57.68
N VAL A 38 23.80 114.14 -56.77
CA VAL A 38 23.53 115.58 -56.95
C VAL A 38 24.81 116.37 -56.71
N PRO A 39 25.04 117.47 -57.46
CA PRO A 39 26.35 118.05 -57.67
C PRO A 39 26.84 118.87 -56.47
N ALA A 40 28.16 118.89 -56.33
CA ALA A 40 28.90 119.83 -55.51
C ALA A 40 28.56 121.27 -55.93
N GLY A 41 27.86 121.99 -55.05
CA GLY A 41 27.76 123.43 -55.02
C GLY A 41 28.46 123.93 -53.75
N SER A 42 29.62 124.53 -53.94
CA SER A 42 30.49 125.07 -52.90
C SER A 42 29.81 126.23 -52.15
N GLY A 43 29.89 126.20 -50.82
CA GLY A 43 29.47 127.27 -49.94
C GLY A 43 29.69 126.85 -48.49
N ALA A 44 30.87 127.16 -47.97
CA ALA A 44 31.30 126.88 -46.60
C ALA A 44 30.23 127.21 -45.56
N PHE A 45 29.85 126.28 -44.68
CA PHE A 45 29.36 126.52 -43.30
C PHE A 45 29.13 125.16 -42.61
N SER A 46 29.86 124.88 -41.52
CA SER A 46 29.70 123.74 -40.58
C SER A 46 29.76 122.31 -41.19
N ASP A 47 30.20 121.32 -40.40
CA ASP A 47 30.13 119.92 -40.80
C ASP A 47 28.67 119.60 -41.20
N PRO A 48 28.36 119.13 -42.43
CA PRO A 48 26.98 118.93 -42.90
C PRO A 48 26.19 117.96 -42.01
N LEU A 49 26.90 117.09 -41.28
CA LEU A 49 26.34 116.19 -40.29
C LEU A 49 25.90 116.93 -39.01
N GLU A 50 26.58 117.99 -38.60
CA GLU A 50 26.17 118.84 -37.46
C GLU A 50 24.88 119.59 -37.80
N SER A 51 24.78 120.18 -39.00
CA SER A 51 23.60 120.93 -39.44
C SER A 51 22.35 120.04 -39.58
N ILE A 52 22.49 118.80 -40.06
CA ILE A 52 21.38 117.83 -40.13
C ILE A 52 20.98 117.36 -38.73
N ARG A 53 21.93 117.24 -37.78
CA ARG A 53 21.65 116.84 -36.39
C ARG A 53 20.89 117.90 -35.58
N GLU A 54 20.97 119.14 -36.01
CA GLU A 54 20.30 120.27 -35.37
C GLU A 54 18.86 120.49 -35.86
N THR A 55 18.42 119.80 -36.93
CA THR A 55 17.05 119.93 -37.42
C THR A 55 16.04 119.23 -36.51
N GLU A 56 14.83 119.78 -36.44
CA GLU A 56 13.74 119.23 -35.61
C GLU A 56 13.33 117.82 -36.07
N GLU A 57 13.42 117.56 -37.37
CA GLU A 57 13.11 116.27 -37.97
C GLU A 57 14.13 115.20 -37.57
N TYR A 58 15.41 115.55 -37.49
CA TYR A 58 16.44 114.61 -37.03
C TYR A 58 16.28 114.30 -35.55
N ARG A 59 16.00 115.30 -34.71
CA ARG A 59 15.72 115.07 -33.28
C ARG A 59 14.49 114.17 -33.07
N ALA A 60 13.41 114.42 -33.81
CA ALA A 60 12.22 113.58 -33.76
C ALA A 60 12.48 112.15 -34.28
N ALA A 61 13.26 111.99 -35.36
CA ALA A 61 13.66 110.68 -35.86
C ALA A 61 14.53 109.92 -34.85
N TRP A 62 15.47 110.62 -34.21
CA TRP A 62 16.32 110.07 -33.16
C TRP A 62 15.51 109.66 -31.92
N ASP A 63 14.57 110.49 -31.47
CA ASP A 63 13.67 110.17 -30.36
C ASP A 63 12.79 108.95 -30.68
N LEU A 64 12.35 108.81 -31.94
CA LEU A 64 11.63 107.62 -32.42
C LEU A 64 12.52 106.37 -32.45
N GLU A 65 13.79 106.48 -32.85
CA GLU A 65 14.74 105.37 -32.80
C GLU A 65 15.03 104.94 -31.35
N LEU A 66 15.24 105.91 -30.45
CA LEU A 66 15.41 105.64 -29.03
C LEU A 66 14.16 104.99 -28.43
N TRP A 67 12.96 105.48 -28.78
CA TRP A 67 11.70 104.86 -28.35
C TRP A 67 11.55 103.44 -28.87
N LYS A 68 11.87 103.17 -30.15
CA LYS A 68 11.89 101.82 -30.73
C LYS A 68 12.87 100.91 -30.00
N GLY A 69 14.06 101.41 -29.67
CA GLY A 69 15.05 100.68 -28.87
C GLY A 69 14.51 100.31 -27.48
N ILE A 70 13.92 101.27 -26.76
CA ILE A 70 13.30 101.04 -25.45
C ILE A 70 12.14 100.03 -25.55
N GLN A 71 11.29 100.12 -26.57
CA GLN A 71 10.21 99.15 -26.78
C GLN A 71 10.73 97.74 -27.12
N ALA A 72 11.79 97.63 -27.94
CA ALA A 72 12.44 96.38 -28.25
C ALA A 72 13.06 95.72 -27.02
N ASP A 73 13.66 96.51 -26.12
CA ASP A 73 14.20 96.04 -24.84
C ASP A 73 13.11 95.54 -23.90
N LEU A 74 11.99 96.27 -23.79
CA LEU A 74 10.84 95.85 -22.99
C LEU A 74 10.23 94.56 -23.52
N PHE A 75 10.07 94.43 -24.84
CA PHE A 75 9.59 93.22 -25.48
C PHE A 75 10.56 92.04 -25.24
N SER A 76 11.86 92.26 -25.39
CA SER A 76 12.89 91.24 -25.16
C SER A 76 12.89 90.76 -23.70
N LYS A 77 12.83 91.70 -22.74
CA LYS A 77 12.72 91.37 -21.31
C LYS A 77 11.44 90.58 -20.99
N ASN A 78 10.31 90.95 -21.60
CA ASN A 78 9.05 90.23 -21.40
C ASN A 78 9.11 88.81 -22.00
N LEU A 79 9.68 88.67 -23.21
CA LEU A 79 9.88 87.37 -23.85
C LEU A 79 10.81 86.48 -23.02
N GLU A 80 11.89 87.02 -22.46
CA GLU A 80 12.77 86.28 -21.55
C GLU A 80 12.05 85.83 -20.28
N LYS A 81 11.25 86.71 -19.66
CA LYS A 81 10.43 86.34 -18.49
C LYS A 81 9.45 85.21 -18.83
N GLN A 82 8.79 85.29 -19.97
CA GLN A 82 7.87 84.24 -20.44
C GLN A 82 8.62 82.93 -20.72
N LYS A 83 9.79 82.97 -21.38
CA LYS A 83 10.63 81.79 -21.61
C LYS A 83 11.12 81.17 -20.30
N LYS A 84 11.59 81.97 -19.34
CA LYS A 84 12.01 81.49 -18.00
C LYS A 84 10.83 80.85 -17.25
N LYS A 85 9.64 81.45 -17.32
CA LYS A 85 8.44 80.87 -16.73
C LYS A 85 8.05 79.54 -17.40
N ALA A 86 7.97 79.50 -18.72
CA ALA A 86 7.61 78.29 -19.47
C ALA A 86 8.63 77.16 -19.27
N THR A 87 9.93 77.48 -19.23
CA THR A 87 10.98 76.48 -18.95
C THR A 87 10.93 75.96 -17.52
N ALA A 88 10.64 76.82 -16.54
CA ALA A 88 10.45 76.40 -15.15
C ALA A 88 9.19 75.52 -14.98
N ASP A 89 8.08 75.88 -15.62
CA ASP A 89 6.84 75.09 -15.57
C ASP A 89 7.02 73.73 -16.27
N LEU A 90 7.72 73.68 -17.40
CA LEU A 90 8.10 72.43 -18.06
C LEU A 90 9.00 71.57 -17.15
N HIS A 91 10.00 72.17 -16.50
CA HIS A 91 10.85 71.46 -15.54
C HIS A 91 10.04 70.84 -14.39
N ARG A 92 9.09 71.60 -13.83
CA ARG A 92 8.20 71.09 -12.77
C ARG A 92 7.34 69.93 -13.25
N LEU A 93 6.77 70.02 -14.46
CA LEU A 93 5.98 68.94 -15.04
C LEU A 93 6.81 67.67 -15.28
N ILE A 94 8.02 67.82 -15.82
CA ILE A 94 8.95 66.70 -16.04
C ILE A 94 9.33 66.06 -14.70
N GLN A 95 9.66 66.86 -13.68
CA GLN A 95 9.98 66.34 -12.35
C GLN A 95 8.78 65.64 -11.69
N ALA A 96 7.57 66.20 -11.81
CA ALA A 96 6.36 65.56 -11.29
C ALA A 96 6.11 64.21 -11.98
N LYS A 97 6.24 64.15 -13.31
CA LYS A 97 6.09 62.91 -14.09
C LYS A 97 7.18 61.89 -13.77
N ALA A 98 8.43 62.32 -13.60
CA ALA A 98 9.52 61.43 -13.20
C ALA A 98 9.26 60.81 -11.83
N LYS A 99 8.77 61.58 -10.85
CA LYS A 99 8.38 61.08 -9.53
C LYS A 99 7.21 60.10 -9.59
N GLU A 100 6.19 60.40 -10.40
CA GLU A 100 5.04 59.51 -10.63
C GLU A 100 5.49 58.17 -11.24
N HIS A 101 6.35 58.20 -12.26
CA HIS A 101 6.92 57.00 -12.85
C HIS A 101 7.79 56.22 -11.87
N GLN A 102 8.60 56.89 -11.05
CA GLN A 102 9.42 56.24 -10.02
C GLN A 102 8.55 55.55 -8.97
N ALA A 103 7.47 56.19 -8.51
CA ALA A 103 6.52 55.58 -7.58
C ALA A 103 5.80 54.38 -8.20
N ALA A 104 5.39 54.48 -9.46
CA ALA A 104 4.77 53.37 -10.19
C ALA A 104 5.73 52.18 -10.38
N LEU A 105 7.02 52.44 -10.64
CA LEU A 105 8.03 51.39 -10.70
C LEU A 105 8.27 50.74 -9.34
N ALA A 106 8.38 51.54 -8.27
CA ALA A 106 8.54 51.01 -6.92
C ALA A 106 7.38 50.09 -6.51
N GLN A 107 6.14 50.49 -6.81
CA GLN A 107 4.97 49.66 -6.57
C GLN A 107 5.02 48.36 -7.38
N ARG A 108 5.39 48.44 -8.66
CA ARG A 108 5.54 47.24 -9.51
C ARG A 108 6.60 46.29 -8.99
N THR A 109 7.72 46.80 -8.48
CA THR A 109 8.76 45.97 -7.86
C THR A 109 8.22 45.22 -6.65
N VAL A 110 7.53 45.89 -5.73
CA VAL A 110 6.91 45.23 -4.56
C VAL A 110 5.89 44.17 -4.98
N ASP A 111 5.06 44.48 -5.99
CA ASP A 111 4.08 43.53 -6.50
C ASP A 111 4.73 42.32 -7.19
N LEU A 112 5.90 42.49 -7.81
CA LEU A 112 6.69 41.40 -8.39
C LEU A 112 7.33 40.56 -7.29
N ASP A 113 7.96 41.18 -6.29
CA ASP A 113 8.56 40.49 -5.14
C ASP A 113 7.52 39.61 -4.42
N HIS A 114 6.29 40.12 -4.25
CA HIS A 114 5.21 39.36 -3.64
C HIS A 114 4.74 38.18 -4.50
N ARG A 115 4.76 38.31 -5.84
CA ARG A 115 4.45 37.20 -6.75
C ARG A 115 5.57 36.16 -6.75
N GLU A 116 6.82 36.59 -6.75
CA GLU A 116 7.99 35.71 -6.67
C GLU A 116 7.98 34.89 -5.37
N GLU A 117 7.68 35.53 -4.24
CA GLU A 117 7.55 34.82 -2.96
C GLU A 117 6.44 33.75 -2.99
N LYS A 118 5.29 34.06 -3.59
CA LYS A 118 4.20 33.09 -3.77
C LYS A 118 4.61 31.91 -4.64
N VAL A 119 5.35 32.18 -5.72
CA VAL A 119 5.87 31.12 -6.59
C VAL A 119 6.86 30.25 -5.83
N ARG A 120 7.81 30.86 -5.11
CA ARG A 120 8.81 30.14 -4.29
C ARG A 120 8.16 29.22 -3.26
N LEU A 121 7.18 29.72 -2.50
CA LEU A 121 6.45 28.90 -1.53
C LEU A 121 5.65 27.77 -2.21
N GLY A 122 5.10 28.03 -3.40
CA GLY A 122 4.44 27.01 -4.21
C GLY A 122 5.39 25.92 -4.66
N GLU A 123 6.59 26.28 -5.13
CA GLU A 123 7.65 25.36 -5.52
C GLU A 123 8.12 24.49 -4.35
N GLU A 124 8.34 25.09 -3.17
CA GLU A 124 8.71 24.35 -1.95
C GLU A 124 7.65 23.31 -1.59
N GLN A 125 6.36 23.67 -1.65
CA GLN A 125 5.27 22.73 -1.39
C GLN A 125 5.20 21.61 -2.44
N LEU A 126 5.47 21.91 -3.72
CA LEU A 126 5.52 20.90 -4.77
C LEU A 126 6.69 19.94 -4.57
N VAL A 127 7.87 20.43 -4.19
CA VAL A 127 9.03 19.59 -3.87
C VAL A 127 8.73 18.68 -2.68
N GLN A 128 8.11 19.19 -1.61
CA GLN A 128 7.70 18.37 -0.47
C GLN A 128 6.69 17.29 -0.87
N ARG A 129 5.70 17.62 -1.71
CA ARG A 129 4.74 16.63 -2.23
C ARG A 129 5.43 15.59 -3.10
N GLN A 130 6.39 15.99 -3.94
CA GLN A 130 7.16 15.08 -4.77
C GLN A 130 8.01 14.12 -3.93
N GLN A 131 8.64 14.60 -2.86
CA GLN A 131 9.38 13.75 -1.91
C GLN A 131 8.46 12.72 -1.25
N ARG A 132 7.30 13.15 -0.74
CA ARG A 132 6.30 12.23 -0.16
C ARG A 132 5.80 11.19 -1.16
N LEU A 133 5.56 11.59 -2.41
CA LEU A 133 5.19 10.65 -3.48
C LEU A 133 6.31 9.63 -3.74
N ALA A 134 7.57 10.06 -3.78
CA ALA A 134 8.71 9.16 -3.97
C ALA A 134 8.86 8.15 -2.81
N GLU A 135 8.61 8.57 -1.58
CA GLU A 135 8.58 7.68 -0.40
C GLU A 135 7.45 6.65 -0.50
N MET A 136 6.22 7.10 -0.79
CA MET A 136 5.08 6.20 -0.98
C MET A 136 5.31 5.22 -2.14
N GLU A 137 5.92 5.65 -3.25
CA GLU A 137 6.30 4.75 -4.34
C GLU A 137 7.32 3.70 -3.90
N LYS A 138 8.31 4.09 -3.09
CA LYS A 138 9.30 3.17 -2.53
C LYS A 138 8.62 2.11 -1.64
N ASP A 139 7.66 2.51 -0.82
CA ASP A 139 6.90 1.59 0.04
C ASP A 139 5.95 0.70 -0.77
N LEU A 140 5.33 1.22 -1.84
CA LEU A 140 4.57 0.39 -2.79
C LEU A 140 5.46 -0.65 -3.49
N ARG A 141 6.67 -0.28 -3.90
CA ARG A 141 7.64 -1.24 -4.48
C ARG A 141 8.03 -2.32 -3.46
N ARG A 142 8.27 -1.94 -2.20
CA ARG A 142 8.60 -2.87 -1.11
C ARG A 142 7.46 -3.84 -0.80
N THR A 143 6.23 -3.33 -0.65
CA THR A 143 5.06 -4.17 -0.36
C THR A 143 4.73 -5.11 -1.51
N ARG A 144 4.87 -4.67 -2.77
CA ARG A 144 4.76 -5.55 -3.95
C ARG A 144 5.80 -6.68 -3.94
N GLN A 145 7.04 -6.36 -3.57
CA GLN A 145 8.10 -7.37 -3.45
C GLN A 145 7.81 -8.36 -2.31
N GLN A 146 7.35 -7.88 -1.15
CA GLN A 146 6.96 -8.75 -0.05
C GLN A 146 5.78 -9.67 -0.42
N LEU A 147 4.81 -9.15 -1.17
CA LEU A 147 3.67 -9.93 -1.65
C LEU A 147 4.13 -11.02 -2.63
N SER A 148 5.00 -10.68 -3.59
CA SER A 148 5.50 -11.66 -4.56
C SER A 148 6.37 -12.75 -3.89
N ASP A 149 7.19 -12.38 -2.90
CA ASP A 149 7.98 -13.32 -2.13
C ASP A 149 7.10 -14.22 -1.24
N ALA A 150 6.04 -13.66 -0.63
CA ALA A 150 5.07 -14.44 0.12
C ALA A 150 4.30 -15.42 -0.77
N GLN A 151 3.87 -14.98 -1.96
CA GLN A 151 3.23 -15.85 -2.96
C GLN A 151 4.16 -17.00 -3.35
N ARG A 152 5.43 -16.72 -3.65
CA ARG A 152 6.45 -17.74 -3.98
C ARG A 152 6.62 -18.76 -2.86
N ARG A 153 6.73 -18.31 -1.60
CA ARG A 153 6.84 -19.21 -0.44
C ARG A 153 5.62 -20.12 -0.30
N VAL A 154 4.42 -19.56 -0.40
CA VAL A 154 3.17 -20.35 -0.33
C VAL A 154 3.11 -21.36 -1.47
N GLU A 155 3.46 -20.97 -2.70
CA GLU A 155 3.52 -21.90 -3.82
C GLU A 155 4.52 -23.03 -3.60
N GLU A 156 5.72 -22.73 -3.09
CA GLU A 156 6.74 -23.73 -2.77
C GLU A 156 6.29 -24.68 -1.66
N GLU A 157 5.65 -24.17 -0.61
CA GLU A 157 5.07 -24.95 0.48
C GLU A 157 3.96 -25.89 -0.03
N VAL A 158 3.03 -25.37 -0.84
CA VAL A 158 1.97 -26.19 -1.45
C VAL A 158 2.57 -27.26 -2.37
N ARG A 159 3.55 -26.91 -3.22
CA ARG A 159 4.26 -27.89 -4.06
C ARG A 159 4.93 -28.97 -3.20
N ALA A 160 5.55 -28.60 -2.07
CA ALA A 160 6.17 -29.56 -1.16
C ALA A 160 5.14 -30.46 -0.46
N GLN A 161 3.99 -29.90 -0.03
CA GLN A 161 2.90 -30.68 0.55
C GLN A 161 2.32 -31.69 -0.44
N VAL A 162 2.09 -31.27 -1.69
CA VAL A 162 1.61 -32.17 -2.76
C VAL A 162 2.62 -33.30 -3.01
N ARG A 163 3.92 -33.00 -3.06
CA ARG A 163 4.96 -34.04 -3.21
C ARG A 163 4.90 -35.06 -2.08
N ARG A 164 4.87 -34.61 -0.82
CA ARG A 164 4.77 -35.50 0.35
C ARG A 164 3.49 -36.34 0.34
N ALA A 165 2.35 -35.71 0.04
CA ALA A 165 1.08 -36.43 -0.05
C ALA A 165 1.10 -37.50 -1.15
N ASN A 166 1.69 -37.21 -2.31
CA ASN A 166 1.84 -38.18 -3.39
C ASN A 166 2.78 -39.34 -3.01
N GLU A 167 3.88 -39.06 -2.32
CA GLU A 167 4.78 -40.08 -1.78
C GLU A 167 4.07 -41.00 -0.77
N ASP A 168 3.28 -40.42 0.14
CA ASP A 168 2.49 -41.17 1.12
C ASP A 168 1.41 -42.04 0.45
N ILE A 169 0.72 -41.50 -0.56
CA ILE A 169 -0.28 -42.25 -1.35
C ILE A 169 0.41 -43.41 -2.07
N ALA A 170 1.56 -43.16 -2.72
CA ALA A 170 2.30 -44.19 -3.44
C ALA A 170 2.79 -45.29 -2.48
N HIS A 171 3.28 -44.94 -1.30
CA HIS A 171 3.68 -45.92 -0.29
C HIS A 171 2.50 -46.75 0.21
N LYS A 172 1.36 -46.12 0.53
CA LYS A 172 0.13 -46.83 0.94
C LYS A 172 -0.39 -47.75 -0.16
N ALA A 173 -0.36 -47.30 -1.41
CA ALA A 173 -0.76 -48.12 -2.55
C ALA A 173 0.12 -49.37 -2.69
N LYS A 174 1.45 -49.22 -2.58
CA LYS A 174 2.38 -50.36 -2.58
C LYS A 174 2.11 -51.34 -1.45
N LEU A 175 1.91 -50.84 -0.22
CA LEU A 175 1.62 -51.69 0.94
C LEU A 175 0.30 -52.46 0.77
N LEU A 176 -0.75 -51.80 0.26
CA LEU A 176 -2.02 -52.46 -0.02
C LEU A 176 -1.86 -53.50 -1.13
N GLN A 177 -1.09 -53.21 -2.18
CA GLN A 177 -0.78 -54.15 -3.24
C GLN A 177 -0.05 -55.39 -2.69
N GLU A 178 0.95 -55.23 -1.84
CA GLU A 178 1.66 -56.35 -1.19
C GLU A 178 0.73 -57.18 -0.29
N ARG A 179 -0.18 -56.54 0.46
CA ARG A 179 -1.18 -57.24 1.28
C ARG A 179 -2.16 -58.04 0.43
N VAL A 180 -2.61 -57.48 -0.69
CA VAL A 180 -3.49 -58.19 -1.64
C VAL A 180 -2.75 -59.39 -2.22
N LEU A 181 -1.50 -59.23 -2.69
CA LEU A 181 -0.69 -60.34 -3.20
C LEU A 181 -0.48 -61.44 -2.14
N ALA A 182 -0.20 -61.07 -0.90
CA ALA A 182 -0.07 -62.04 0.19
C ALA A 182 -1.39 -62.78 0.48
N ALA A 183 -2.53 -62.06 0.44
CA ALA A 183 -3.85 -62.67 0.60
C ALA A 183 -4.17 -63.63 -0.56
N GLU A 184 -3.87 -63.23 -1.80
CA GLU A 184 -4.02 -64.08 -3.00
C GLU A 184 -3.15 -65.34 -2.94
N GLU A 185 -1.94 -65.26 -2.36
CA GLU A 185 -1.09 -66.44 -2.17
C GLU A 185 -1.69 -67.39 -1.11
N GLN A 186 -2.26 -66.84 -0.04
CA GLN A 186 -2.93 -67.66 0.99
C GLN A 186 -4.20 -68.32 0.48
N THR A 187 -5.00 -67.64 -0.35
CA THR A 187 -6.18 -68.25 -0.98
C THR A 187 -5.78 -69.37 -1.94
N LYS A 188 -4.75 -69.16 -2.77
CA LYS A 188 -4.20 -70.24 -3.64
C LYS A 188 -3.75 -71.46 -2.82
N LYS A 189 -3.00 -71.25 -1.74
CA LYS A 189 -2.58 -72.33 -0.84
C LYS A 189 -3.77 -73.04 -0.18
N ALA A 190 -4.82 -72.32 0.18
CA ALA A 190 -6.05 -72.91 0.75
C ALA A 190 -6.80 -73.75 -0.29
N GLU A 191 -6.95 -73.24 -1.51
CA GLU A 191 -7.54 -73.97 -2.64
C GLU A 191 -6.76 -75.24 -2.97
N GLU A 192 -5.42 -75.19 -2.95
CA GLU A 192 -4.56 -76.37 -3.15
C GLU A 192 -4.78 -77.42 -2.07
N ARG A 193 -4.84 -77.04 -0.78
CA ARG A 193 -5.15 -77.97 0.33
C ARG A 193 -6.55 -78.57 0.19
N GLN A 194 -7.53 -77.76 -0.22
CA GLN A 194 -8.88 -78.25 -0.49
C GLN A 194 -8.92 -79.27 -1.63
N ARG A 195 -8.19 -79.00 -2.72
CA ARG A 195 -8.04 -79.95 -3.85
C ARG A 195 -7.37 -81.24 -3.41
N GLN A 196 -6.29 -81.16 -2.62
CA GLN A 196 -5.59 -82.32 -2.08
C GLN A 196 -6.53 -83.17 -1.20
N SER A 197 -7.21 -82.57 -0.22
CA SER A 197 -8.18 -83.27 0.63
C SER A 197 -9.32 -83.90 -0.17
N HIS A 198 -9.82 -83.22 -1.20
CA HIS A 198 -10.83 -83.77 -2.09
C HIS A 198 -10.33 -85.00 -2.87
N ASN A 199 -9.10 -84.95 -3.39
CA ASN A 199 -8.47 -86.08 -4.08
C ASN A 199 -8.23 -87.26 -3.12
N GLU A 200 -7.76 -86.99 -1.89
CA GLU A 200 -7.59 -88.00 -0.84
C GLU A 200 -8.91 -88.66 -0.48
N TYR A 201 -9.99 -87.88 -0.35
CA TYR A 201 -11.34 -88.40 -0.13
C TYR A 201 -11.77 -89.33 -1.27
N LEU A 202 -11.56 -88.93 -2.53
CA LEU A 202 -11.89 -89.77 -3.69
C LEU A 202 -11.08 -91.08 -3.68
N GLN A 203 -9.78 -91.02 -3.41
CA GLN A 203 -8.93 -92.20 -3.29
C GLN A 203 -9.38 -93.12 -2.15
N LEU A 204 -9.70 -92.56 -0.98
CA LEU A 204 -10.19 -93.33 0.16
C LEU A 204 -11.54 -93.97 -0.17
N TYR A 205 -12.44 -93.24 -0.83
CA TYR A 205 -13.72 -93.75 -1.30
C TYR A 205 -13.55 -94.92 -2.30
N GLU A 206 -12.64 -94.80 -3.26
CA GLU A 206 -12.27 -95.90 -4.15
C GLU A 206 -11.71 -97.10 -3.37
N SER A 207 -10.77 -96.87 -2.45
CA SER A 207 -10.17 -97.94 -1.64
C SER A 207 -11.19 -98.64 -0.73
N PHE A 208 -12.13 -97.90 -0.14
CA PHE A 208 -13.21 -98.44 0.66
C PHE A 208 -14.17 -99.29 -0.19
N ASN A 209 -14.49 -98.83 -1.40
CA ASN A 209 -15.30 -99.63 -2.32
C ASN A 209 -14.59 -100.93 -2.71
N ARG A 210 -13.27 -100.88 -2.99
CA ARG A 210 -12.44 -102.07 -3.22
C ARG A 210 -12.42 -103.00 -2.01
N PHE A 211 -12.16 -102.46 -0.81
CA PHE A 211 -12.20 -103.21 0.44
C PHE A 211 -13.57 -103.82 0.71
N ARG A 212 -14.67 -103.11 0.44
CA ARG A 212 -16.02 -103.65 0.59
C ARG A 212 -16.26 -104.81 -0.37
N THR A 213 -15.78 -104.72 -1.61
CA THR A 213 -15.82 -105.85 -2.55
C THR A 213 -14.93 -107.01 -2.11
N GLU A 214 -13.77 -106.74 -1.48
CA GLU A 214 -12.84 -107.75 -0.96
C GLU A 214 -13.30 -108.39 0.36
N GLN A 215 -13.91 -107.66 1.28
CA GLN A 215 -14.43 -108.18 2.55
C GLN A 215 -15.62 -109.12 2.36
N LEU A 216 -16.45 -108.87 1.34
CA LEU A 216 -17.43 -109.84 0.90
C LEU A 216 -16.79 -111.15 0.43
N SER A 217 -15.50 -111.15 0.09
CA SER A 217 -14.71 -112.33 -0.24
C SER A 217 -13.90 -112.93 0.92
N ALA A 218 -13.70 -112.21 2.05
CA ALA A 218 -12.68 -112.54 3.06
C ALA A 218 -13.14 -112.81 4.52
N ASN A 219 -14.43 -112.68 4.88
CA ASN A 219 -14.93 -112.87 6.27
C ASN A 219 -14.79 -114.31 6.84
N GLN A 220 -13.56 -114.76 7.13
CA GLN A 220 -13.23 -115.88 8.00
C GLN A 220 -12.08 -115.46 8.92
N GLU A 221 -12.33 -115.48 10.23
CA GLU A 221 -11.36 -115.41 11.34
C GLU A 221 -10.83 -114.02 11.79
N ILE A 222 -11.00 -113.72 13.08
CA ILE A 222 -9.93 -113.41 14.07
C ILE A 222 -10.44 -112.50 15.20
N THR A 223 -10.36 -113.00 16.44
CA THR A 223 -10.53 -112.30 17.72
C THR A 223 -9.21 -112.37 18.50
N SER A 224 -8.44 -111.26 18.56
CA SER A 224 -7.14 -111.19 19.28
C SER A 224 -6.85 -109.80 19.90
N GLY A 225 -7.87 -109.11 20.40
CA GLY A 225 -7.81 -107.65 20.67
C GLY A 225 -7.33 -107.16 22.06
N SER A 226 -7.15 -108.03 23.07
CA SER A 226 -7.11 -107.52 24.46
C SER A 226 -5.76 -107.06 25.01
N ARG A 227 -4.60 -107.54 24.51
CA ARG A 227 -3.27 -107.11 25.02
C ARG A 227 -2.73 -105.87 24.34
N VAL A 228 -2.97 -105.74 23.03
CA VAL A 228 -2.56 -104.58 22.21
C VAL A 228 -3.20 -103.27 22.72
N PHE A 229 -4.41 -103.37 23.29
CA PHE A 229 -5.15 -102.21 23.79
C PHE A 229 -4.51 -101.57 25.04
N GLN A 230 -3.89 -102.38 25.90
CA GLN A 230 -3.36 -101.92 27.18
C GLN A 230 -2.02 -101.18 27.03
N ASP A 231 -1.14 -101.70 26.17
CA ASP A 231 0.14 -101.05 25.82
C ASP A 231 -0.07 -99.73 25.08
N MET A 232 -1.06 -99.71 24.18
CA MET A 232 -1.47 -98.49 23.46
C MET A 232 -1.99 -97.41 24.42
N GLN A 233 -2.70 -97.80 25.48
CA GLN A 233 -3.24 -96.86 26.47
C GLN A 233 -2.13 -96.21 27.32
N ALA A 234 -1.12 -96.98 27.74
CA ALA A 234 0.04 -96.46 28.46
C ALA A 234 0.86 -95.48 27.60
N GLN A 235 1.05 -95.79 26.32
CA GLN A 235 1.78 -94.92 25.39
C GLN A 235 1.04 -93.61 25.09
N LEU A 236 -0.30 -93.65 24.98
CA LEU A 236 -1.12 -92.44 24.86
C LEU A 236 -1.03 -91.53 26.09
N GLN A 237 -0.90 -92.10 27.28
CA GLN A 237 -0.76 -91.33 28.51
C GLN A 237 0.59 -90.59 28.57
N ILE A 238 1.66 -91.22 28.12
CA ILE A 238 2.99 -90.59 27.99
C ILE A 238 2.93 -89.43 26.98
N MET A 239 2.35 -89.66 25.79
CA MET A 239 2.20 -88.61 24.77
C MET A 239 1.36 -87.42 25.25
N ARG A 240 0.29 -87.66 26.03
CA ARG A 240 -0.50 -86.58 26.63
C ARG A 240 0.29 -85.75 27.64
N SER A 241 1.14 -86.39 28.45
CA SER A 241 1.99 -85.68 29.40
C SER A 241 3.05 -84.81 28.70
N GLN A 242 3.70 -85.33 27.67
CA GLN A 242 4.66 -84.58 26.85
C GLN A 242 4.00 -83.40 26.16
N HIS A 243 2.80 -83.61 25.58
CA HIS A 243 2.06 -82.53 24.94
C HIS A 243 1.66 -81.42 25.93
N ALA A 244 1.28 -81.77 27.15
CA ALA A 244 0.96 -80.78 28.19
C ALA A 244 2.19 -79.97 28.63
N GLU A 245 3.35 -80.61 28.75
CA GLU A 245 4.62 -79.93 29.05
C GLU A 245 5.05 -78.98 27.92
N GLU A 246 4.93 -79.41 26.66
CA GLU A 246 5.21 -78.58 25.49
C GLU A 246 4.30 -77.35 25.45
N GLN A 247 2.99 -77.52 25.69
CA GLN A 247 2.05 -76.40 25.75
C GLN A 247 2.42 -75.41 26.86
N ARG A 248 2.82 -75.90 28.04
CA ARG A 248 3.26 -75.03 29.15
C ARG A 248 4.50 -74.21 28.78
N LEU A 249 5.51 -74.84 28.16
CA LEU A 249 6.73 -74.14 27.72
C LEU A 249 6.44 -73.10 26.62
N GLN A 250 5.46 -73.36 25.74
CA GLN A 250 5.04 -72.38 24.74
C GLN A 250 4.38 -71.16 25.38
N LEU A 251 3.51 -71.36 26.37
CA LEU A 251 2.88 -70.26 27.11
C LEU A 251 3.91 -69.41 27.85
N GLU A 252 4.88 -70.04 28.53
CA GLU A 252 5.96 -69.33 29.23
C GLU A 252 6.80 -68.48 28.27
N LYS A 253 7.14 -69.01 27.08
CA LYS A 253 7.87 -68.25 26.05
C LYS A 253 7.08 -67.05 25.54
N LEU A 254 5.77 -67.18 25.38
CA LEU A 254 4.90 -66.06 24.98
C LEU A 254 4.81 -65.01 26.07
N GLU A 255 4.68 -65.43 27.33
CA GLU A 255 4.66 -64.53 28.47
C GLU A 255 5.98 -63.76 28.61
N GLN A 256 7.12 -64.45 28.49
CA GLN A 256 8.44 -63.80 28.52
C GLN A 256 8.61 -62.78 27.39
N LYS A 257 8.16 -63.11 26.17
CA LYS A 257 8.17 -62.16 25.05
C LYS A 257 7.31 -60.94 25.34
N HIS A 258 6.08 -61.13 25.81
CA HIS A 258 5.20 -60.02 26.19
C HIS A 258 5.84 -59.16 27.29
N GLN A 259 6.35 -59.76 28.36
CA GLN A 259 7.04 -59.03 29.43
C GLN A 259 8.27 -58.26 28.93
N SER A 260 9.01 -58.78 27.95
CA SER A 260 10.13 -58.07 27.33
C SER A 260 9.67 -56.87 26.50
N GLN A 261 8.62 -57.02 25.69
CA GLN A 261 8.04 -55.94 24.91
C GLN A 261 7.46 -54.84 25.81
N LEU A 262 6.78 -55.21 26.90
CA LEU A 262 6.25 -54.24 27.86
C LEU A 262 7.38 -53.43 28.51
N ARG A 263 8.50 -54.07 28.86
CA ARG A 263 9.69 -53.37 29.39
C ARG A 263 10.28 -52.40 28.38
N GLU A 264 10.38 -52.79 27.11
CA GLU A 264 10.88 -51.92 26.05
C GLU A 264 9.97 -50.72 25.82
N VAL A 265 8.66 -50.92 25.77
CA VAL A 265 7.68 -49.82 25.65
C VAL A 265 7.72 -48.88 26.86
N LEU A 266 7.87 -49.40 28.08
CA LEU A 266 8.01 -48.57 29.28
C LEU A 266 9.32 -47.77 29.27
N GLN A 267 10.43 -48.37 28.82
CA GLN A 267 11.69 -47.64 28.64
C GLN A 267 11.54 -46.53 27.60
N ARG A 268 10.92 -46.83 26.45
CA ARG A 268 10.71 -45.85 25.40
C ARG A 268 9.82 -44.70 25.85
N ASN A 269 8.77 -44.97 26.64
CA ASN A 269 7.94 -43.92 27.23
C ASN A 269 8.72 -43.02 28.17
N LYS A 270 9.57 -43.58 29.05
CA LYS A 270 10.44 -42.77 29.92
C LYS A 270 11.39 -41.87 29.13
N GLU A 271 12.00 -42.38 28.06
CA GLU A 271 12.85 -41.58 27.17
C GLU A 271 12.07 -40.43 26.51
N LEU A 272 10.86 -40.71 26.02
CA LEU A 272 10.01 -39.69 25.40
C LEU A 272 9.56 -38.64 26.41
N GLU A 273 9.23 -39.02 27.64
CA GLU A 273 8.92 -38.08 28.72
C GLU A 273 10.11 -37.17 29.05
N GLU A 274 11.33 -37.72 29.13
CA GLU A 274 12.53 -36.92 29.35
C GLU A 274 12.80 -35.96 28.19
N GLN A 275 12.65 -36.42 26.94
CA GLN A 275 12.78 -35.56 25.76
C GLN A 275 11.73 -34.45 25.77
N ASN A 276 10.48 -34.77 26.11
CA ASN A 276 9.40 -33.79 26.20
C ASN A 276 9.65 -32.77 27.32
N ARG A 277 10.17 -33.19 28.47
CA ARG A 277 10.63 -32.28 29.54
C ARG A 277 11.75 -31.36 29.05
N ARG A 278 12.75 -31.88 28.33
CA ARG A 278 13.86 -31.08 27.76
C ARG A 278 13.36 -30.06 26.75
N LEU A 279 12.48 -30.46 25.83
CA LEU A 279 11.86 -29.57 24.85
C LEU A 279 11.00 -28.49 25.52
N SER A 280 10.21 -28.87 26.52
CA SER A 280 9.41 -27.94 27.31
C SER A 280 10.28 -26.87 28.00
N LEU A 281 11.42 -27.28 28.59
CA LEU A 281 12.40 -26.35 29.17
C LEU A 281 13.05 -25.47 28.10
N ALA A 282 13.38 -26.00 26.92
CA ALA A 282 13.94 -25.23 25.82
C ALA A 282 12.95 -24.19 25.28
N LEU A 283 11.66 -24.56 25.13
CA LEU A 283 10.59 -23.65 24.75
C LEU A 283 10.37 -22.56 25.80
N ALA A 284 10.41 -22.91 27.09
CA ALA A 284 10.33 -21.93 28.17
C ALA A 284 11.49 -20.91 28.10
N ARG A 285 12.73 -21.39 27.88
CA ARG A 285 13.91 -20.52 27.68
C ARG A 285 13.75 -19.61 26.45
N ARG A 286 13.25 -20.14 25.32
CA ARG A 286 13.02 -19.35 24.10
C ARG A 286 11.96 -18.27 24.31
N ARG A 287 10.87 -18.59 25.02
CA ARG A 287 9.84 -17.61 25.41
C ARG A 287 10.41 -16.52 26.31
N GLU A 288 11.27 -16.88 27.26
CA GLU A 288 11.94 -15.90 28.11
C GLU A 288 12.91 -15.01 27.34
N GLN A 289 13.68 -15.56 26.41
CA GLN A 289 14.54 -14.79 25.50
C GLN A 289 13.72 -13.80 24.66
N LEU A 290 12.61 -14.22 24.06
CA LEU A 290 11.72 -13.33 23.31
C LEU A 290 11.12 -12.23 24.20
N ARG A 291 10.82 -12.54 25.47
CA ARG A 291 10.36 -11.55 26.45
C ARG A 291 11.47 -10.56 26.84
N GLN A 292 12.73 -10.98 26.85
CA GLN A 292 13.88 -10.10 27.09
C GLN A 292 14.12 -9.19 25.89
N VAL A 293 14.18 -9.75 24.66
CA VAL A 293 14.31 -8.96 23.42
C VAL A 293 13.17 -7.94 23.28
N GLY A 294 11.92 -8.33 23.56
CA GLY A 294 10.79 -7.40 23.54
C GLY A 294 10.83 -6.33 24.64
N LYS A 295 11.56 -6.55 25.73
CA LYS A 295 11.82 -5.52 26.76
C LYS A 295 12.96 -4.59 26.36
N ASP A 296 13.97 -5.11 25.68
CA ASP A 296 15.11 -4.34 25.21
C ASP A 296 14.70 -3.44 24.02
N ASP A 297 13.84 -3.94 23.11
CA ASP A 297 13.24 -3.15 22.02
C ASP A 297 12.21 -2.11 22.51
N SER A 298 11.63 -2.29 23.71
CA SER A 298 10.74 -1.30 24.33
C SER A 298 11.45 -0.35 25.31
N GLY A 299 12.78 -0.42 25.37
CA GLY A 299 13.63 0.43 26.20
C GLY A 299 13.98 1.80 25.58
N GLU A 300 13.74 2.04 24.29
CA GLU A 300 14.11 3.29 23.60
C GLU A 300 12.93 4.17 23.14
N GLU A 301 11.67 3.79 23.32
CA GLU A 301 10.53 4.68 23.06
C GLU A 301 9.63 4.86 24.28
N GLY A 302 9.46 6.13 24.66
CA GLY A 302 8.92 6.59 25.92
C GLY A 302 7.52 6.08 26.25
N THR A 303 7.40 5.63 27.50
CA THR A 303 6.31 5.90 28.45
C THR A 303 4.96 6.34 27.88
N ARG A 304 3.98 5.42 27.91
CA ARG A 304 2.62 5.69 28.43
C ARG A 304 1.97 4.39 28.96
N THR A 305 1.89 4.35 30.29
CA THR A 305 0.91 3.65 31.15
C THR A 305 -0.42 3.34 30.46
N THR A 306 -1.02 2.15 30.58
CA THR A 306 -1.57 1.52 31.80
C THR A 306 -1.61 -0.02 31.64
N ARG A 307 -0.97 -0.81 32.51
CA ARG A 307 -1.56 -1.47 33.69
C ARG A 307 -2.96 -2.07 33.46
N SER A 308 -2.99 -3.32 32.97
CA SER A 308 -3.88 -4.37 33.49
C SER A 308 -3.14 -5.69 33.50
N LYS A 309 -2.89 -6.15 34.72
CA LYS A 309 -2.20 -7.38 35.10
C LYS A 309 -3.30 -8.23 35.68
N GLU A 310 -3.73 -9.26 34.96
CA GLU A 310 -4.52 -10.31 35.58
C GLU A 310 -3.95 -11.67 35.20
N ARG A 311 -3.67 -12.42 36.27
CA ARG A 311 -2.88 -13.64 36.29
C ARG A 311 -3.78 -14.81 35.92
N GLN A 312 -3.21 -15.72 35.14
CA GLN A 312 -3.69 -17.10 35.04
C GLN A 312 -3.42 -17.87 36.34
N SER A 313 -4.48 -18.45 36.90
CA SER A 313 -4.57 -19.73 37.63
C SER A 313 -6.01 -19.79 38.14
N SER A 314 -6.87 -20.76 37.83
CA SER A 314 -6.69 -22.20 37.87
C SER A 314 -7.80 -22.90 37.07
N SER A 315 -7.53 -24.15 36.72
CA SER A 315 -8.46 -25.23 36.35
C SER A 315 -9.89 -25.09 36.92
N GLU A 316 -10.89 -25.10 36.04
CA GLU A 316 -12.15 -25.84 36.14
C GLU A 316 -12.90 -25.76 34.80
N ASP A 317 -13.48 -26.88 34.38
CA ASP A 317 -14.24 -27.08 33.13
C ASP A 317 -15.57 -26.29 33.12
N PRO A 318 -16.22 -26.12 31.94
CA PRO A 318 -16.98 -24.91 31.64
C PRO A 318 -18.46 -24.98 32.07
N ALA A 319 -18.92 -23.92 32.74
CA ALA A 319 -20.34 -23.57 32.76
C ALA A 319 -20.65 -22.74 31.50
N ALA A 320 -21.56 -23.24 30.67
CA ALA A 320 -22.00 -22.60 29.44
C ALA A 320 -22.46 -21.14 29.70
N PRO A 321 -21.97 -20.13 28.95
CA PRO A 321 -22.54 -18.80 29.03
C PRO A 321 -23.97 -18.83 28.48
N ALA A 322 -24.87 -18.10 29.12
CA ALA A 322 -26.23 -17.88 28.65
C ALA A 322 -26.21 -17.58 27.15
N ALA A 323 -26.77 -18.50 26.35
CA ALA A 323 -26.82 -18.37 24.92
C ALA A 323 -27.59 -17.08 24.58
N LEU A 324 -26.89 -16.12 23.96
CA LEU A 324 -27.52 -14.94 23.38
C LEU A 324 -28.72 -15.40 22.53
N SER A 325 -29.84 -14.69 22.65
CA SER A 325 -31.04 -15.00 21.87
C SER A 325 -30.67 -15.17 20.39
N PRO A 326 -31.14 -16.22 19.69
CA PRO A 326 -30.79 -16.48 18.28
C PRO A 326 -30.96 -15.25 17.37
N ARG A 327 -31.95 -14.41 17.69
CA ARG A 327 -32.23 -13.15 16.99
C ARG A 327 -31.15 -12.09 17.18
N VAL A 328 -30.52 -12.02 18.35
CA VAL A 328 -29.38 -11.13 18.62
C VAL A 328 -28.16 -11.60 17.84
N VAL A 329 -27.95 -12.91 17.74
CA VAL A 329 -26.86 -13.51 16.95
C VAL A 329 -27.03 -13.21 15.46
N GLU A 330 -28.24 -13.36 14.92
CA GLU A 330 -28.56 -12.99 13.53
C GLU A 330 -28.29 -11.50 13.26
N TRP A 331 -28.69 -10.62 14.17
CA TRP A 331 -28.46 -9.18 14.05
C TRP A 331 -26.97 -8.81 14.13
N MET A 332 -26.19 -9.49 14.97
CA MET A 332 -24.74 -9.31 15.01
C MET A 332 -24.05 -9.78 13.73
N GLN A 333 -24.47 -10.91 13.16
CA GLN A 333 -23.93 -11.42 11.90
C GLN A 333 -24.28 -10.50 10.73
N GLU A 334 -25.54 -10.04 10.67
CA GLU A 334 -26.03 -9.10 9.65
C GLU A 334 -25.28 -7.77 9.72
N LEU A 335 -25.07 -7.24 10.93
CA LEU A 335 -24.32 -6.01 11.15
C LEU A 335 -22.85 -6.16 10.74
N TYR A 336 -22.23 -7.31 11.03
CA TYR A 336 -20.88 -7.60 10.56
C TYR A 336 -20.81 -7.68 9.03
N ARG A 337 -21.80 -8.32 8.39
CA ARG A 337 -21.90 -8.39 6.93
C ARG A 337 -22.03 -7.01 6.32
N LEU A 338 -22.97 -6.19 6.80
CA LEU A 338 -23.24 -4.86 6.27
C LEU A 338 -22.07 -3.88 6.46
N ARG A 339 -21.37 -3.94 7.60
CA ARG A 339 -20.14 -3.14 7.81
C ARG A 339 -19.04 -3.55 6.84
N ARG A 340 -18.88 -4.85 6.59
CA ARG A 340 -17.90 -5.36 5.62
C ARG A 340 -18.26 -5.00 4.19
N GLU A 341 -19.53 -5.11 3.81
CA GLU A 341 -20.04 -4.69 2.50
C GLU A 341 -19.86 -3.19 2.28
N ARG A 342 -20.16 -2.35 3.29
CA ARG A 342 -19.93 -0.90 3.23
C ARG A 342 -18.46 -0.56 3.00
N VAL A 343 -17.55 -1.17 3.75
CA VAL A 343 -16.10 -0.99 3.58
C VAL A 343 -15.66 -1.46 2.20
N SER A 344 -16.13 -2.63 1.76
CA SER A 344 -15.80 -3.16 0.43
C SER A 344 -16.31 -2.29 -0.71
N LEU A 345 -17.48 -1.66 -0.56
CA LEU A 345 -18.07 -0.79 -1.57
C LEU A 345 -17.47 0.62 -1.58
N VAL A 346 -17.00 1.13 -0.45
CA VAL A 346 -16.37 2.47 -0.43
C VAL A 346 -14.89 2.37 -0.78
N ASP A 347 -14.16 1.45 -0.15
CA ASP A 347 -12.71 1.34 -0.30
C ASP A 347 -12.32 0.49 -1.53
N GLY A 348 -13.16 -0.48 -1.91
CA GLY A 348 -12.92 -1.33 -3.08
C GLY A 348 -13.30 -0.69 -4.42
N SER A 349 -14.05 0.41 -4.42
CA SER A 349 -14.56 1.06 -5.64
C SER A 349 -13.63 2.11 -6.24
N ALA A 350 -12.42 2.32 -5.68
CA ALA A 350 -11.43 3.28 -6.17
C ALA A 350 -12.01 4.71 -6.43
N GLY A 351 -13.00 5.13 -5.63
CA GLY A 351 -13.67 6.42 -5.73
C GLY A 351 -14.91 6.47 -6.65
N ALA A 352 -15.34 5.36 -7.25
CA ALA A 352 -16.55 5.30 -8.07
C ALA A 352 -17.86 5.39 -7.24
N VAL A 353 -17.81 5.02 -5.96
CA VAL A 353 -18.95 5.09 -5.03
C VAL A 353 -18.57 6.02 -3.88
N SER A 354 -19.36 7.07 -3.69
CA SER A 354 -19.17 8.07 -2.63
C SER A 354 -19.90 7.66 -1.35
N PRO A 355 -19.45 8.08 -0.15
CA PRO A 355 -20.21 7.94 1.08
C PRO A 355 -21.61 8.59 1.04
N SER A 356 -21.82 9.57 0.15
CA SER A 356 -23.10 10.23 -0.09
C SER A 356 -24.00 9.50 -1.08
N ASP A 357 -23.55 8.38 -1.64
CA ASP A 357 -24.29 7.63 -2.65
C ASP A 357 -25.47 6.87 -2.05
N GLY A 358 -26.60 6.79 -2.78
CA GLY A 358 -27.88 6.32 -2.24
C GLY A 358 -27.88 4.86 -1.80
N VAL A 359 -26.93 4.05 -2.28
CA VAL A 359 -26.70 2.67 -1.82
C VAL A 359 -26.00 2.65 -0.46
N ILE A 360 -24.95 3.46 -0.28
CA ILE A 360 -24.21 3.56 0.98
C ILE A 360 -25.09 4.17 2.08
N VAL A 361 -25.87 5.20 1.76
CA VAL A 361 -26.82 5.80 2.72
C VAL A 361 -27.87 4.79 3.20
N ARG A 362 -28.33 3.89 2.33
CA ARG A 362 -29.25 2.81 2.71
C ARG A 362 -28.59 1.77 3.61
N ILE A 363 -27.34 1.39 3.33
CA ILE A 363 -26.56 0.49 4.19
C ILE A 363 -26.31 1.14 5.55
N ASP A 364 -25.89 2.39 5.59
CA ASP A 364 -25.64 3.13 6.83
C ASP A 364 -26.92 3.33 7.66
N ASN A 365 -28.08 3.53 7.02
CA ASN A 365 -29.37 3.56 7.70
C ASN A 365 -29.74 2.19 8.30
N ARG A 366 -29.50 1.10 7.56
CA ARG A 366 -29.77 -0.27 8.03
C ARG A 366 -28.83 -0.69 9.17
N ILE A 367 -27.55 -0.29 9.12
CA ILE A 367 -26.60 -0.49 10.22
C ILE A 367 -27.10 0.23 11.48
N ARG A 368 -27.49 1.51 11.36
CA ARG A 368 -28.05 2.27 12.49
C ARG A 368 -29.32 1.65 13.07
N GLU A 369 -30.20 1.13 12.21
CA GLU A 369 -31.41 0.42 12.62
C GLU A 369 -31.08 -0.84 13.42
N ILE A 370 -30.15 -1.68 12.95
CA ILE A 370 -29.74 -2.91 13.63
C ILE A 370 -28.99 -2.61 14.94
N GLU A 371 -28.16 -1.57 14.98
CA GLU A 371 -27.50 -1.10 16.20
C GLU A 371 -28.49 -0.61 17.25
N TYR A 372 -29.51 0.16 16.84
CA TYR A 372 -30.59 0.58 17.71
C TYR A 372 -31.30 -0.62 18.32
N HIS A 373 -31.62 -1.59 17.48
CA HIS A 373 -32.27 -2.84 17.80
C HIS A 373 -31.46 -3.75 18.76
N LEU A 374 -30.15 -3.90 18.52
CA LEU A 374 -29.23 -4.61 19.41
C LEU A 374 -29.09 -3.90 20.76
N SER A 375 -28.97 -2.58 20.77
CA SER A 375 -28.88 -1.80 22.00
C SER A 375 -30.16 -1.88 22.84
N HIS A 376 -31.33 -1.98 22.20
CA HIS A 376 -32.61 -2.17 22.88
C HIS A 376 -32.76 -3.59 23.41
N SER A 377 -32.41 -4.61 22.63
CA SER A 377 -32.46 -6.02 23.07
C SER A 377 -31.50 -6.30 24.24
N MET A 378 -30.29 -5.72 24.22
CA MET A 378 -29.34 -5.87 25.32
C MET A 378 -29.73 -5.05 26.57
N LYS A 379 -30.48 -3.94 26.41
CA LYS A 379 -31.06 -3.20 27.55
C LYS A 379 -32.26 -3.91 28.17
N THR A 380 -33.08 -4.59 27.38
CA THR A 380 -34.20 -5.39 27.88
C THR A 380 -33.74 -6.64 28.62
N ASP A 381 -32.61 -7.25 28.23
CA ASP A 381 -32.02 -8.38 28.95
C ASP A 381 -31.38 -7.96 30.30
N VAL A 382 -30.97 -6.70 30.45
CA VAL A 382 -30.47 -6.14 31.71
C VAL A 382 -31.60 -5.70 32.65
N ASN A 383 -32.73 -5.22 32.11
CA ASN A 383 -33.91 -4.84 32.91
C ASN A 383 -34.89 -6.01 33.16
N GLY A 384 -34.74 -7.14 32.48
CA GLY A 384 -35.57 -8.34 32.66
C GLY A 384 -35.26 -9.18 33.90
N VAL A 385 -34.29 -8.76 34.75
CA VAL A 385 -33.96 -9.44 36.02
C VAL A 385 -34.70 -8.80 37.22
N MET A 386 -35.50 -7.76 37.02
CA MET A 386 -36.34 -7.16 38.08
C MET A 386 -37.76 -6.90 37.57
N CYS A 387 -38.61 -7.93 37.59
CA CYS A 387 -40.00 -7.89 38.08
C CYS A 387 -40.75 -9.20 37.73
N ALA A 388 -41.23 -9.86 38.80
CA ALA A 388 -42.28 -10.89 38.89
C ALA A 388 -41.99 -12.28 38.30
#